data_AF-A0AAC9NQ70-F1
#
_entry.id   AF-A0AAC9NQ70-F1
#
_cell.length_a   1.000
_cell.length_b   1.000
_cell.length_c   1.000
_cell.angle_alpha   90.00
_cell.angle_beta   90.00
_cell.angle_gamma   90.00
#
_symmetry.space_group_name_H-M   'P 1'
#
loop_
_entity.id
_entity.type
_entity.pdbx_description
1 polymer ?
#
loop_
_entity_poly.entity_id
_entity_poly.type
_entity_poly.pdbx_seq_one_letter_code
_entity_poly.pdbx_strand_id
1 'polypeptide(L)'
;MHKNNQLIIAGSLSILAALLHISCIFGGPDWYLFFGAGQRMAQLAAQGDPYPTIATLVIASILTGWGLYAFSGAGIIIKLPLLKTCLALITAIYFLRGIAGLVGPFLTSDPVVHQNSITFWLVSSIICCIYGTFYLLGTVKLCRQ
;
A
#
# COMPACT_ATOMS: atom_id res chain seq x y z
N MET A 1 23.13 9.71 15.87
CA MET A 1 22.20 8.80 15.17
C MET A 1 21.70 9.50 13.92
N HIS A 2 22.17 9.14 12.72
CA HIS A 2 21.73 9.78 11.48
C HIS A 2 20.26 9.44 11.23
N LYS A 3 19.36 10.43 11.27
CA LYS A 3 17.95 10.27 10.90
C LYS A 3 17.84 9.57 9.55
N ASN A 4 17.02 8.51 9.50
CA ASN A 4 16.77 7.81 8.26
C ASN A 4 15.60 8.47 7.52
N ASN A 5 15.86 9.63 6.90
CA ASN A 5 14.83 10.42 6.20
C ASN A 5 14.04 9.60 5.18
N GLN A 6 14.66 8.57 4.57
CA GLN A 6 13.98 7.68 3.62
C GLN A 6 12.86 6.88 4.28
N LEU A 7 13.10 6.32 5.47
CA LEU A 7 12.07 5.61 6.24
C LEU A 7 11.00 6.55 6.79
N ILE A 8 11.35 7.80 7.09
CA ILE A 8 10.36 8.82 7.48
C ILE A 8 9.40 9.08 6.32
N ILE A 9 9.94 9.31 5.12
CA ILE A 9 9.13 9.52 3.91
C ILE A 9 8.28 8.26 3.62
N ALA A 10 8.89 7.07 3.66
CA ALA A 10 8.19 5.80 3.45
C ALA A 10 7.04 5.60 4.44
N GLY A 11 7.28 5.91 5.71
CA GLY A 11 6.27 5.82 6.78
C GLY A 11 5.13 6.80 6.56
N SER A 12 5.44 8.07 6.32
CA SER A 12 4.43 9.11 6.05
C SER A 12 3.59 8.78 4.82
N LEU A 13 4.19 8.28 3.74
CA LEU A 13 3.48 7.84 2.54
C LEU A 13 2.55 6.66 2.84
N SER A 14 3.00 5.69 3.65
CA SER A 14 2.17 4.53 4.03
C SER A 14 0.96 4.96 4.88
N ILE A 15 1.14 5.91 5.80
CA ILE A 15 0.04 6.48 6.59
C ILE A 15 -0.93 7.28 5.71
N LEU A 16 -0.42 8.10 4.80
CA LEU A 16 -1.25 8.84 3.86
C LEU A 16 -2.08 7.90 2.98
N ALA A 17 -1.47 6.81 2.51
CA ALA A 17 -2.18 5.78 1.76
C ALA A 17 -3.25 5.07 2.60
N ALA A 18 -2.97 4.76 3.88
CA ALA A 18 -3.96 4.20 4.78
C ALA A 18 -5.16 5.13 4.99
N LEU A 19 -4.90 6.43 5.20
CA LEU A 19 -5.95 7.45 5.30
C LEU A 19 -6.77 7.55 4.01
N LEU A 20 -6.12 7.49 2.85
CA LEU A 20 -6.81 7.50 1.56
C LEU A 20 -7.79 6.32 1.43
N HIS A 21 -7.37 5.11 1.84
CA HIS A 21 -8.23 3.93 1.84
C HIS A 21 -9.42 4.06 2.80
N ILE A 22 -9.21 4.68 3.96
CA ILE A 22 -10.28 4.99 4.91
C ILE A 22 -11.25 6.02 4.31
N SER A 23 -10.74 7.05 3.64
CA SER A 23 -11.56 8.05 2.97
C SER A 23 -12.44 7.45 1.86
N CYS A 24 -12.00 6.38 1.18
CA CYS A 24 -12.84 5.64 0.22
C CYS A 24 -14.12 5.06 0.87
N ILE A 25 -14.04 4.64 2.13
CA ILE A 25 -15.20 4.11 2.88
C ILE A 25 -16.22 5.23 3.09
N PHE A 26 -15.76 6.42 3.50
CA PHE A 26 -16.62 7.58 3.72
C PHE A 26 -17.17 8.18 2.42
N GLY A 27 -16.38 8.14 1.35
CA GLY A 27 -16.79 8.62 0.04
C GLY A 27 -17.72 7.67 -0.72
N GLY A 28 -17.84 6.42 -0.27
CA GLY A 28 -18.82 5.47 -0.78
C GLY A 28 -18.54 4.99 -2.22
N PRO A 29 -19.58 4.53 -2.93
CA PRO A 29 -19.46 3.88 -4.25
C PRO A 29 -18.67 4.69 -5.29
N ASP A 30 -18.90 6.01 -5.34
CA ASP A 30 -18.26 6.90 -6.31
C ASP A 30 -16.75 6.98 -6.10
N TRP A 31 -16.30 6.93 -4.84
CA TRP A 31 -14.87 6.91 -4.54
C TRP A 31 -14.25 5.57 -4.93
N TYR A 32 -14.93 4.44 -4.69
CA TYR A 32 -14.44 3.14 -5.18
C TYR A 32 -14.30 3.12 -6.72
N LEU A 33 -15.19 3.76 -7.46
CA LEU A 33 -15.05 3.93 -8.92
C LEU A 33 -13.90 4.87 -9.28
N PHE A 34 -13.81 6.02 -8.62
CA PHE A 34 -12.78 7.03 -8.87
C PHE A 34 -11.37 6.49 -8.64
N PHE A 35 -11.16 5.75 -7.55
CA PHE A 35 -9.89 5.06 -7.28
C PHE A 35 -9.70 3.80 -8.14
N GLY A 36 -10.69 3.39 -8.93
CA GLY A 36 -10.55 2.29 -9.89
C GLY A 36 -10.65 0.89 -9.29
N ALA A 37 -11.30 0.74 -8.13
CA ALA A 37 -11.61 -0.54 -7.47
C ALA A 37 -12.70 -1.36 -8.21
N GLY A 38 -13.17 -0.86 -9.35
CA GLY A 38 -14.05 -1.57 -10.28
C GLY A 38 -15.53 -1.49 -9.91
N GLN A 39 -16.39 -1.77 -10.90
CA GLN A 39 -17.84 -1.66 -10.72
C GLN A 39 -18.39 -2.60 -9.65
N ARG A 40 -17.81 -3.78 -9.49
CA ARG A 40 -18.24 -4.75 -8.47
C ARG A 40 -18.11 -4.19 -7.06
N MET A 41 -16.98 -3.56 -6.73
CA MET A 41 -16.76 -2.99 -5.40
C MET A 41 -17.71 -1.82 -5.14
N ALA A 42 -17.94 -0.98 -6.13
CA ALA A 42 -18.87 0.13 -6.04
C ALA A 42 -20.32 -0.34 -5.86
N GLN A 43 -20.75 -1.37 -6.60
CA GLN A 43 -22.09 -1.95 -6.46
C GLN A 43 -22.31 -2.58 -5.09
N LEU A 44 -21.34 -3.36 -4.59
CA LEU A 44 -21.39 -3.93 -3.24
C LEU A 44 -21.47 -2.81 -2.18
N ALA A 45 -20.68 -1.74 -2.34
CA ALA A 45 -20.73 -0.60 -1.43
C ALA A 45 -22.09 0.12 -1.50
N ALA A 46 -22.68 0.25 -2.69
CA ALA A 46 -23.99 0.88 -2.88
C ALA A 46 -25.13 0.05 -2.28
N GLN A 47 -24.97 -1.28 -2.26
CA GLN A 47 -25.90 -2.22 -1.62
C GLN A 47 -25.74 -2.29 -0.10
N GLY A 48 -24.77 -1.57 0.48
CA GLY A 48 -24.48 -1.62 1.91
C GLY A 48 -23.80 -2.92 2.36
N ASP A 49 -23.20 -3.68 1.43
CA ASP A 49 -22.44 -4.88 1.75
C ASP A 49 -21.21 -4.49 2.61
N PRO A 50 -20.92 -5.20 3.72
CA PRO A 50 -19.76 -4.89 4.55
C PRO A 50 -18.42 -5.24 3.88
N TYR A 51 -18.40 -6.04 2.82
CA TYR A 51 -17.20 -6.54 2.16
C TYR A 51 -16.24 -5.43 1.70
N PRO A 52 -16.65 -4.38 0.94
CA PRO A 52 -15.75 -3.32 0.51
C PRO A 52 -15.11 -2.59 1.70
N THR A 53 -15.90 -2.32 2.73
CA THR A 53 -15.46 -1.67 3.98
C THR A 53 -14.43 -2.51 4.72
N ILE A 54 -14.72 -3.80 4.96
CA ILE A 54 -13.80 -4.71 5.64
C ILE A 54 -12.49 -4.82 4.85
N ALA A 55 -12.57 -5.00 3.53
CA ALA A 55 -11.39 -5.10 2.68
C ALA A 55 -10.52 -3.83 2.74
N THR A 56 -11.14 -2.64 2.64
CA THR A 56 -10.39 -1.37 2.74
C THR A 56 -9.80 -1.14 4.12
N LEU A 57 -10.51 -1.51 5.20
CA LEU A 57 -9.98 -1.44 6.57
C LEU A 57 -8.80 -2.37 6.81
N VAL A 58 -8.84 -3.60 6.28
CA VAL A 58 -7.71 -4.54 6.36
C VAL A 58 -6.49 -3.96 5.66
N ILE A 59 -6.65 -3.43 4.44
CA ILE A 59 -5.55 -2.81 3.69
C ILE A 59 -5.01 -1.59 4.45
N ALA A 60 -5.88 -0.71 4.94
CA ALA A 60 -5.48 0.47 5.71
C ALA A 60 -4.69 0.07 6.96
N SER A 61 -5.14 -0.95 7.69
CA SER A 61 -4.45 -1.45 8.89
C SER A 61 -3.06 -1.99 8.58
N ILE A 62 -2.91 -2.74 7.49
CA ILE A 62 -1.61 -3.25 7.01
C ILE A 62 -0.67 -2.08 6.68
N LEU A 63 -1.14 -1.10 5.91
CA LEU A 63 -0.36 0.09 5.52
C LEU A 63 0.04 0.92 6.74
N THR A 64 -0.86 1.09 7.72
CA THR A 64 -0.54 1.73 8.99
C THR A 64 0.55 0.96 9.73
N GLY A 65 0.43 -0.37 9.82
CA GLY A 65 1.45 -1.23 10.41
C GLY A 65 2.82 -1.04 9.75
N TRP A 66 2.87 -1.04 8.42
CA TRP A 66 4.11 -0.81 7.67
C TRP A 66 4.70 0.58 7.96
N GLY A 67 3.85 1.61 8.02
CA GLY A 67 4.26 2.97 8.38
C GLY A 67 4.88 3.06 9.78
N LEU A 68 4.31 2.35 10.76
CA LEU A 68 4.88 2.24 12.11
C LEU A 68 6.25 1.54 12.09
N TYR A 69 6.41 0.44 11.34
CA TYR A 69 7.73 -0.20 11.17
C TYR A 69 8.76 0.74 10.53
N ALA A 70 8.36 1.56 9.57
CA ALA A 70 9.24 2.57 8.97
C ALA A 70 9.66 3.64 9.99
N PHE A 71 8.71 4.20 10.75
CA PHE A 71 9.03 5.17 11.81
C PHE A 71 9.90 4.58 12.93
N SER A 72 9.69 3.31 13.26
CA SER A 72 10.52 2.58 14.21
C SER A 72 11.96 2.42 13.69
N GLY A 73 12.12 2.13 12.39
CA GLY A 73 13.43 2.05 11.75
C GLY A 73 14.12 3.40 11.54
N ALA A 74 13.35 4.47 11.49
CA ALA A 74 13.86 5.84 11.48
C ALA A 74 14.30 6.34 12.87
N GLY A 75 13.97 5.60 13.94
CA GLY A 75 14.25 6.00 15.32
C GLY A 75 13.30 7.08 15.86
N ILE A 76 12.11 7.24 15.28
CA ILE A 76 11.09 8.18 15.76
C ILE A 76 10.27 7.56 16.91
N ILE A 77 9.96 6.26 16.81
CA ILE A 77 9.18 5.52 17.82
C ILE A 77 10.02 4.40 18.44
N ILE A 78 9.44 3.69 19.41
CA ILE A 78 10.06 2.51 20.05
C ILE A 78 10.54 1.51 19.00
N LYS A 79 11.68 0.87 19.27
CA LYS A 79 12.21 -0.18 18.39
C LYS A 79 11.30 -1.41 18.46
N LEU A 80 10.63 -1.71 17.35
CA LEU A 80 9.81 -2.91 17.21
C LEU A 80 10.70 -4.15 17.00
N PRO A 81 10.26 -5.34 17.42
CA PRO A 81 11.00 -6.57 17.18
C PRO A 81 11.11 -6.86 15.67
N LEU A 82 12.20 -7.55 15.27
CA LEU A 82 12.43 -8.03 13.90
C LEU A 82 12.42 -6.94 12.82
N LEU A 83 12.79 -5.70 13.19
CA LEU A 83 12.63 -4.54 12.34
C LEU A 83 13.30 -4.65 10.96
N LYS A 84 14.54 -5.15 10.88
CA LYS A 84 15.25 -5.37 9.61
C LYS A 84 14.52 -6.38 8.72
N THR A 85 14.04 -7.48 9.30
CA THR A 85 13.29 -8.54 8.60
C THR A 85 11.95 -8.02 8.10
N CYS A 86 11.19 -7.32 8.94
CA CYS A 86 9.90 -6.73 8.57
C CYS A 86 10.06 -5.71 7.45
N LEU A 87 11.04 -4.79 7.54
CA LEU A 87 11.29 -3.81 6.49
C LEU A 87 11.71 -4.46 5.16
N ALA A 88 12.51 -5.53 5.21
CA ALA A 88 12.88 -6.30 4.02
C ALA A 88 11.66 -7.00 3.39
N LEU A 89 10.78 -7.59 4.22
CA LEU A 89 9.53 -8.21 3.76
C LEU A 89 8.57 -7.18 3.16
N ILE A 90 8.39 -6.02 3.79
CA ILE A 90 7.56 -4.92 3.28
C ILE A 90 8.08 -4.46 1.91
N THR A 91 9.40 -4.29 1.80
CA THR A 91 10.06 -3.95 0.53
C THR A 91 9.75 -5.00 -0.54
N ALA A 92 9.92 -6.28 -0.22
CA ALA A 92 9.64 -7.37 -1.15
C ALA A 92 8.17 -7.40 -1.58
N ILE A 93 7.22 -7.21 -0.66
CA ILE A 93 5.79 -7.17 -0.96
C ILE A 93 5.46 -6.00 -1.88
N TYR A 94 6.00 -4.80 -1.63
CA TYR A 94 5.78 -3.64 -2.49
C TYR A 94 6.29 -3.86 -3.92
N PHE A 95 7.50 -4.42 -4.07
CA PHE A 95 8.04 -4.74 -5.39
C PHE A 95 7.26 -5.87 -6.07
N LEU A 96 6.92 -6.94 -5.34
CA LEU A 96 6.11 -8.04 -5.88
C LEU A 96 4.77 -7.50 -6.38
N ARG A 97 4.11 -6.64 -5.61
CA ARG A 97 2.84 -6.04 -5.98
C ARG A 97 2.98 -5.05 -7.13
N GLY A 98 4.06 -4.26 -7.17
CA GLY A 98 4.35 -3.35 -8.27
C GLY A 98 4.60 -4.09 -9.59
N ILE A 99 5.39 -5.17 -9.56
CA ILE A 99 5.63 -6.01 -10.74
C ILE A 99 4.35 -6.76 -11.14
N ALA A 100 3.66 -7.37 -10.18
CA ALA A 100 2.40 -8.08 -10.44
C ALA A 100 1.33 -7.16 -11.03
N GLY A 101 1.26 -5.88 -10.62
CA GLY A 101 0.32 -4.95 -11.21
C GLY A 101 0.75 -4.34 -12.55
N LEU A 102 2.05 -4.35 -12.87
CA LEU A 102 2.55 -4.01 -14.22
C LEU A 102 2.34 -5.15 -15.21
N VAL A 103 2.40 -6.40 -14.74
CA VAL A 103 2.38 -7.60 -15.59
C VAL A 103 0.99 -8.24 -15.65
N GLY A 104 0.25 -8.21 -14.54
CA GLY A 104 -1.06 -8.85 -14.38
C GLY A 104 -2.10 -8.44 -15.42
N PRO A 105 -2.29 -7.14 -15.72
CA PRO A 105 -3.23 -6.70 -16.76
C PRO A 105 -2.91 -7.22 -18.16
N PHE A 106 -1.64 -7.57 -18.43
CA PHE A 106 -1.16 -7.99 -19.75
C PHE A 106 -1.01 -9.51 -19.90
N LEU A 107 -0.80 -10.24 -18.81
CA LEU A 107 -0.67 -11.71 -18.83
C LEU A 107 -1.96 -12.46 -18.49
N THR A 108 -3.00 -11.77 -18.02
CA THR A 108 -4.18 -12.43 -17.48
C THR A 108 -5.46 -11.83 -18.04
N SER A 109 -6.23 -12.67 -18.76
CA SER A 109 -7.57 -12.37 -19.28
C SER A 109 -8.68 -12.56 -18.24
N ASP A 110 -8.33 -12.66 -16.95
CA ASP A 110 -9.26 -12.97 -15.88
C ASP A 110 -10.22 -11.78 -15.65
N PRO A 111 -11.55 -12.01 -15.62
CA PRO A 111 -12.55 -10.96 -15.46
C PRO A 111 -12.31 -10.08 -14.22
N VAL A 112 -11.69 -10.61 -13.16
CA VAL A 112 -11.41 -9.85 -11.93
C VAL A 112 -10.34 -8.77 -12.14
N VAL A 113 -9.40 -8.99 -13.05
CA VAL A 113 -8.35 -8.01 -13.40
C VAL A 113 -8.92 -6.91 -14.28
N HIS A 114 -9.80 -7.26 -15.23
CA HIS A 114 -10.49 -6.32 -16.12
C HIS A 114 -11.63 -5.54 -15.45
N GLN A 115 -12.15 -5.99 -14.31
CA GLN A 115 -13.10 -5.22 -13.52
C GLN A 115 -12.49 -3.94 -12.94
N ASN A 116 -11.19 -3.95 -12.65
CA ASN A 116 -10.44 -2.78 -12.22
C ASN A 116 -9.86 -2.04 -13.43
N SER A 117 -9.76 -0.71 -13.35
CA SER A 117 -9.22 0.06 -14.46
C SER A 117 -7.75 -0.27 -14.70
N ILE A 118 -7.34 -0.45 -15.96
CA ILE A 118 -5.93 -0.63 -16.35
C ILE A 118 -5.08 0.54 -15.82
N THR A 119 -5.64 1.75 -15.82
CA THR A 119 -5.01 2.94 -15.24
C THR A 119 -4.76 2.77 -13.74
N PHE A 120 -5.70 2.18 -13.00
CA PHE A 120 -5.51 1.91 -11.58
C PHE A 120 -4.36 0.93 -11.34
N TRP A 121 -4.29 -0.16 -12.11
CA TRP A 121 -3.20 -1.12 -12.01
C TRP A 121 -1.83 -0.48 -12.28
N LEU A 122 -1.70 0.30 -13.36
CA LEU A 122 -0.46 1.01 -13.69
C LEU A 122 -0.07 2.04 -12.63
N VAL A 123 -0.98 2.95 -12.28
CA VAL A 123 -0.71 4.03 -11.32
C VAL A 123 -0.34 3.46 -9.96
N SER A 124 -1.14 2.54 -9.45
CA SER A 124 -0.86 1.92 -8.16
C SER A 124 0.47 1.16 -8.20
N SER A 125 0.82 0.50 -9.30
CA SER A 125 2.09 -0.24 -9.41
C SER A 125 3.30 0.68 -9.35
N ILE A 126 3.24 1.81 -10.05
CA ILE A 126 4.26 2.86 -9.98
C ILE A 126 4.38 3.36 -8.54
N ILE A 127 3.26 3.65 -7.87
CA ILE A 127 3.25 4.09 -6.47
C ILE A 127 3.90 3.03 -5.57
N CYS A 128 3.56 1.75 -5.73
CA CYS A 128 4.16 0.66 -4.96
C CYS A 128 5.66 0.50 -5.21
N CYS A 129 6.13 0.66 -6.45
CA CYS A 129 7.57 0.66 -6.76
C CYS A 129 8.29 1.85 -6.11
N ILE A 130 7.68 3.03 -6.12
CA ILE A 130 8.22 4.22 -5.42
C ILE A 130 8.32 3.95 -3.92
N TYR A 131 7.25 3.43 -3.30
CA TYR A 131 7.21 3.12 -1.88
C TYR A 131 8.25 2.06 -1.54
N GLY A 132 8.30 0.96 -2.31
CA GLY A 132 9.29 -0.10 -2.19
C GLY A 132 10.73 0.42 -2.29
N THR A 133 11.00 1.40 -3.15
CA THR A 133 12.32 2.04 -3.27
C THR A 133 12.68 2.81 -1.99
N PHE A 134 11.77 3.61 -1.44
CA PHE A 134 12.00 4.31 -0.18
C PHE A 134 12.24 3.35 0.99
N TYR A 135 11.44 2.28 1.09
CA TYR A 135 11.65 1.21 2.07
C TYR A 135 12.99 0.50 1.88
N LEU A 136 13.39 0.19 0.64
CA LEU A 136 14.67 -0.45 0.32
C LEU A 136 15.86 0.43 0.73
N LEU A 137 15.89 1.68 0.29
CA LEU A 137 16.97 2.63 0.62
C LEU A 137 17.06 2.85 2.13
N GLY A 138 15.90 2.97 2.78
CA GLY A 138 15.80 3.05 4.23
C GLY A 138 16.37 1.82 4.94
N THR A 139 16.01 0.62 4.46
CA THR A 139 16.47 -0.67 5.01
C THR A 139 17.97 -0.85 4.82
N VAL A 140 18.50 -0.57 3.62
CA VAL A 140 19.94 -0.65 3.32
C VAL A 140 20.73 0.31 4.21
N LYS A 141 20.25 1.55 4.38
CA LYS A 141 20.88 2.51 5.29
C LYS A 141 20.88 2.02 6.74
N LEU A 142 19.80 1.38 7.18
CA LEU A 142 19.71 0.81 8.52
C LEU A 142 20.58 -0.45 8.70
N CYS A 143 20.81 -1.24 7.64
CA CYS A 143 21.68 -2.40 7.69
C CYS A 143 23.17 -2.04 7.65
N ARG A 144 23.52 -0.88 7.08
CA ARG A 144 24.90 -0.35 7.05
C ARG A 144 25.32 0.40 8.33
N GLN A 145 24.37 0.68 9.23
CA GLN A 145 24.61 1.26 10.55
C GLN A 145 24.68 0.16 11.61
#